data_AF-A0AAV0KF20-F1
#
_entry.id   AF-A0AAV0KF20-F1
#
_cell.length_a   1.000
_cell.length_b   1.000
_cell.length_c   1.000
_cell.angle_alpha   90.00
_cell.angle_beta   90.00
_cell.angle_gamma   90.00
#
_symmetry.space_group_name_H-M   'P 1'
#
loop_
_entity.id
_entity.type
_entity.pdbx_description
1 polymer ?
#
loop_
_entity_poly.entity_id
_entity_poly.type
_entity_poly.pdbx_seq_one_letter_code
_entity_poly.pdbx_strand_id
1 'polypeptide(L)'
;QGLTLAVKALGGLLRGKQNTKQWEEVLNNKIWDLPRTNGILPTLRLSYHHLPSHLKRCFGYCAVLPYDIEFEEDELVLLWMAEGLLVQPNDKKSAKDLGHKYFHDLLSKSFFQ
;
A
#
# COMPACT_ATOMS: atom_id res chain seq x y z
N GLN A 1 -0.25 2.42 20.87
CA GLN A 1 -0.68 2.75 19.48
C GLN A 1 -0.59 1.57 18.49
N GLY A 2 0.14 0.48 18.76
CA GLY A 2 0.31 -0.62 17.80
C GLY A 2 -0.95 -1.46 17.47
N LEU A 3 -1.91 -1.59 18.41
CA LEU A 3 -3.10 -2.41 18.21
C LEU A 3 -4.04 -1.85 17.14
N THR A 4 -4.35 -0.55 17.20
CA THR A 4 -5.24 0.11 16.24
C THR A 4 -4.66 0.06 14.83
N LEU A 5 -3.35 0.26 14.68
CA LEU A 5 -2.67 0.19 13.39
C LEU A 5 -2.64 -1.24 12.83
N ALA A 6 -2.42 -2.25 13.68
CA ALA A 6 -2.51 -3.65 13.27
C ALA A 6 -3.91 -4.01 12.77
N VAL A 7 -4.97 -3.58 13.47
CA VAL A 7 -6.36 -3.82 13.07
C VAL A 7 -6.68 -3.13 11.74
N LYS A 8 -6.26 -1.86 11.55
CA LYS A 8 -6.42 -1.14 10.28
C LYS A 8 -5.70 -1.85 9.13
N ALA A 9 -4.46 -2.27 9.33
CA ALA A 9 -3.68 -2.98 8.31
C ALA A 9 -4.28 -4.34 7.93
N LEU A 10 -4.76 -5.10 8.91
CA LEU A 10 -5.45 -6.36 8.66
C LEU A 10 -6.78 -6.13 7.92
N GLY A 11 -7.54 -5.11 8.33
CA GLY A 11 -8.77 -4.70 7.65
C GLY A 11 -8.53 -4.29 6.20
N GLY A 12 -7.50 -3.49 5.93
CA GLY A 12 -7.11 -3.08 4.58
C GLY A 12 -6.63 -4.24 3.69
N LEU A 13 -5.91 -5.19 4.29
CA LEU A 13 -5.51 -6.44 3.63
C LEU A 13 -6.72 -7.29 3.23
N LEU A 14 -7.70 -7.42 4.12
CA LEU A 14 -8.89 -8.24 3.92
C LEU A 14 -9.97 -7.55 3.07
N ARG A 15 -9.88 -6.22 2.92
CA ARG A 15 -10.80 -5.44 2.07
C ARG A 15 -10.81 -5.99 0.65
N GLY A 16 -12.00 -6.40 0.19
CA GLY A 16 -12.23 -6.95 -1.15
C GLY A 16 -12.03 -8.48 -1.26
N LYS A 17 -11.60 -9.16 -0.18
CA LYS A 17 -11.56 -10.63 -0.14
C LYS A 17 -12.93 -11.16 0.26
N GLN A 18 -13.66 -11.75 -0.69
CA GLN A 18 -15.04 -12.21 -0.49
C GLN A 18 -15.15 -13.70 -0.16
N ASN A 19 -14.12 -14.50 -0.47
CA ASN A 19 -14.14 -15.95 -0.29
C ASN A 19 -13.34 -16.35 0.96
N THR A 20 -13.86 -17.29 1.75
CA THR A 20 -13.18 -17.89 2.92
C THR A 20 -11.79 -18.42 2.59
N LYS A 21 -11.57 -19.00 1.40
CA LYS A 21 -10.23 -19.44 0.97
C LYS A 21 -9.20 -18.31 0.98
N GLN A 22 -9.59 -17.11 0.54
CA GLN A 22 -8.70 -15.94 0.52
C GLN A 22 -8.36 -15.44 1.93
N TRP A 23 -9.24 -15.70 2.90
CA TRP A 23 -9.01 -15.40 4.32
C TRP A 23 -8.10 -16.44 4.95
N GLU A 24 -8.30 -17.72 4.63
CA GLU A 24 -7.43 -18.82 5.05
C GLU A 24 -6.00 -18.64 4.54
N GLU A 25 -5.81 -18.17 3.31
CA GLU A 25 -4.50 -17.81 2.76
C GLU A 25 -3.79 -16.73 3.59
N VAL A 26 -4.54 -15.72 4.07
CA VAL A 26 -3.99 -14.67 4.93
C VAL A 26 -3.68 -15.22 6.32
N LEU A 27 -4.58 -16.02 6.89
CA LEU A 27 -4.44 -16.60 8.22
C LEU A 27 -3.22 -17.54 8.29
N ASN A 28 -3.04 -18.40 7.28
CA ASN A 28 -1.99 -19.42 7.24
C ASN A 28 -0.67 -18.93 6.61
N ASN A 29 -0.51 -17.61 6.43
CA ASN A 29 0.68 -17.08 5.78
C ASN A 29 1.91 -17.13 6.71
N LYS A 30 3.02 -17.69 6.22
CA LYS A 30 4.28 -17.83 6.97
C LYS A 30 4.89 -16.51 7.45
N ILE A 31 4.46 -15.37 6.92
CA ILE A 31 4.91 -14.04 7.39
C ILE A 31 4.54 -13.79 8.86
N TRP A 32 3.48 -14.43 9.37
CA TRP A 32 3.13 -14.36 10.79
C TRP A 32 4.24 -14.89 11.70
N ASP A 33 4.98 -15.90 11.24
CA ASP A 33 6.03 -16.58 12.01
C ASP A 33 7.41 -15.93 11.85
N LEU A 34 7.54 -14.95 10.95
CA LEU A 34 8.82 -14.28 10.73
C LEU A 34 9.20 -13.42 11.94
N PRO A 35 10.48 -13.42 12.34
CA PRO A 35 10.94 -12.57 13.43
C PRO A 35 10.70 -11.09 13.11
N ARG A 36 10.36 -10.34 14.16
CA ARG A 36 10.19 -8.88 14.07
C ARG A 36 11.54 -8.21 13.83
N THR A 37 11.89 -7.99 12.58
CA THR A 37 12.92 -7.03 12.15
C THR A 37 12.46 -5.58 12.35
N ASN A 38 13.32 -4.75 12.95
CA ASN A 38 13.12 -3.30 13.12
C ASN A 38 11.80 -2.91 13.83
N GLY A 39 11.25 -3.76 14.69
CA GLY A 39 10.01 -3.48 15.42
C GLY A 39 8.74 -3.49 14.56
N ILE A 40 8.81 -3.81 13.27
CA ILE A 40 7.67 -3.79 12.36
C ILE A 40 6.71 -4.94 12.71
N LEU A 41 5.42 -4.61 12.88
CA LEU A 41 4.38 -5.58 13.18
C LEU A 41 4.19 -6.58 12.00
N PRO A 42 4.06 -7.89 12.25
CA PRO A 42 3.84 -8.89 11.20
C PRO A 42 2.66 -8.56 10.29
N THR A 43 1.58 -8.02 10.84
CA THR A 43 0.39 -7.59 10.10
C THR A 43 0.68 -6.52 9.06
N LEU A 44 1.58 -5.57 9.36
CA LEU A 44 1.97 -4.52 8.41
C LEU A 44 2.77 -5.10 7.25
N ARG A 45 3.70 -6.02 7.55
CA ARG A 45 4.44 -6.74 6.51
C ARG A 45 3.53 -7.57 5.64
N LEU A 46 2.57 -8.26 6.24
CA LEU A 46 1.61 -9.08 5.53
C LEU A 46 0.74 -8.23 4.62
N SER A 47 0.26 -7.08 5.10
CA SER A 47 -0.49 -6.11 4.31
C SER A 47 0.34 -5.63 3.11
N TYR A 48 1.59 -5.21 3.35
CA TYR A 48 2.49 -4.81 2.27
C TYR A 48 2.79 -5.96 1.31
N HIS A 49 3.02 -7.17 1.80
CA HIS A 49 3.32 -8.35 0.99
C HIS A 49 2.20 -8.68 -0.01
N HIS A 50 0.94 -8.46 0.37
CA HIS A 50 -0.21 -8.71 -0.50
C HIS A 50 -0.60 -7.52 -1.38
N LEU A 51 0.08 -6.37 -1.28
CA LEU A 51 -0.12 -5.30 -2.24
C LEU A 51 0.31 -5.75 -3.65
N PRO A 52 -0.45 -5.37 -4.70
CA PRO A 52 0.00 -5.44 -6.08
C PRO A 52 1.35 -4.76 -6.27
N SER A 53 2.16 -5.27 -7.19
CA SER A 53 3.53 -4.79 -7.44
C SER A 53 3.60 -3.30 -7.79
N HIS A 54 2.64 -2.78 -8.55
CA HIS A 54 2.58 -1.35 -8.89
C HIS A 54 2.32 -0.46 -7.67
N LEU A 55 1.42 -0.87 -6.76
CA LEU A 55 1.17 -0.14 -5.51
C LEU A 55 2.36 -0.21 -4.54
N LYS A 56 3.06 -1.35 -4.48
CA LYS A 56 4.30 -1.47 -3.69
C LYS A 56 5.36 -0.47 -4.12
N ARG A 57 5.54 -0.28 -5.43
CA ARG A 57 6.51 0.69 -5.97
C ARG A 57 6.11 2.13 -5.62
N CYS A 58 4.85 2.48 -5.82
CA CYS A 58 4.33 3.82 -5.51
C CYS A 58 4.43 4.15 -4.01
N PHE A 59 4.01 3.22 -3.15
CA PHE A 59 4.17 3.38 -1.69
C PHE A 59 5.64 3.40 -1.27
N GLY A 60 6.48 2.54 -1.86
CA GLY A 60 7.90 2.48 -1.57
C GLY A 60 8.64 3.79 -1.90
N TYR A 61 8.19 4.53 -2.93
CA TYR A 61 8.73 5.85 -3.26
C TYR A 61 8.55 6.86 -2.12
N CYS A 62 7.50 6.73 -1.31
CA CYS A 62 7.24 7.62 -0.19
C CYS A 62 8.36 7.58 0.87
N ALA A 63 9.23 6.56 0.86
CA ALA A 63 10.40 6.49 1.74
C ALA A 63 11.51 7.50 1.39
N VAL A 64 11.45 8.13 0.22
CA VAL A 64 12.37 9.21 -0.20
C VAL A 64 11.91 10.57 0.34
N LEU A 65 10.62 10.70 0.66
CA LEU A 65 10.06 11.92 1.22
C LEU A 65 10.60 12.15 2.65
N PRO A 66 10.84 13.42 3.06
CA PRO A 66 11.23 13.71 4.43
C PRO A 66 10.23 13.15 5.45
N TYR A 67 10.73 12.79 6.63
CA TYR A 67 9.88 12.27 7.70
C TYR A 67 8.86 13.32 8.14
N ASP A 68 7.62 12.88 8.37
CA ASP A 68 6.52 13.68 8.94
C ASP A 68 6.07 14.87 8.06
N ILE A 69 6.20 14.73 6.74
CA ILE A 69 5.59 15.68 5.81
C ILE A 69 4.17 15.25 5.46
N GLU A 70 3.28 16.23 5.43
CA GLU A 70 2.00 16.11 4.73
C GLU A 70 2.26 16.25 3.22
N PHE A 71 1.56 15.44 2.42
CA PHE A 71 1.60 15.53 0.97
C PHE A 71 0.17 15.59 0.45
N GLU A 72 -0.03 16.40 -0.58
CA GLU A 72 -1.29 16.43 -1.32
C GLU A 72 -1.35 15.28 -2.32
N GLU A 73 -2.56 14.77 -2.59
CA GLU A 73 -2.77 13.68 -3.54
C GLU A 73 -2.18 14.00 -4.92
N ASP A 74 -2.46 15.21 -5.44
CA ASP A 74 -1.97 15.67 -6.73
C ASP A 74 -0.44 15.74 -6.79
N GLU A 75 0.22 16.14 -5.69
CA GLU A 75 1.68 16.23 -5.63
C GLU A 75 2.31 14.84 -5.72
N LEU A 76 1.81 13.89 -4.93
CA LEU A 76 2.33 12.53 -4.92
C LEU A 76 2.10 11.83 -6.28
N VAL A 77 0.95 12.07 -6.91
CA VAL A 77 0.66 11.57 -8.27
C VAL A 77 1.64 12.13 -9.29
N LEU A 78 1.97 13.43 -9.23
CA LEU A 78 2.95 14.04 -10.12
C LEU A 78 4.35 13.47 -9.92
N LEU A 79 4.75 13.19 -8.68
CA LEU A 79 6.02 12.53 -8.38
C LEU A 79 6.07 11.11 -8.96
N TRP A 80 5.02 10.31 -8.79
CA TRP A 80 4.95 8.98 -9.39
C TRP A 80 4.97 9.01 -10.92
N MET A 81 4.37 10.03 -11.54
CA MET A 81 4.45 10.26 -12.99
C MET A 81 5.87 10.59 -13.43
N ALA A 82 6.55 11.52 -12.74
CA ALA A 82 7.91 11.95 -13.06
C ALA A 82 8.92 10.80 -12.97
N GLU A 83 8.71 9.90 -12.01
CA GLU A 83 9.57 8.73 -11.74
C GLU A 83 9.20 7.50 -12.57
N GLY A 84 8.18 7.62 -13.44
CA GLY A 84 7.75 6.52 -14.31
C GLY A 84 7.19 5.31 -13.56
N LEU A 85 6.63 5.51 -12.35
CA LEU A 85 6.11 4.43 -11.51
C LEU A 85 4.74 3.91 -11.99
N LEU A 86 4.05 4.69 -12.83
CA LEU A 86 2.75 4.34 -13.40
C LEU A 86 2.93 3.44 -14.63
N VAL A 87 2.30 2.25 -14.58
CA VAL A 87 2.46 1.24 -15.63
C VAL A 87 1.58 1.58 -16.83
N GLN A 88 2.20 1.77 -18.00
CA GLN A 88 1.55 1.91 -19.31
C GLN A 88 0.52 3.07 -19.47
N PRO A 89 0.83 4.32 -19.11
CA PRO A 89 -0.01 5.42 -19.56
C PRO A 89 0.22 5.69 -21.06
N ASN A 90 -0.83 5.62 -21.85
CA ASN A 90 -0.80 5.95 -23.29
C ASN A 90 -0.68 7.47 -23.53
N ASP A 91 -1.03 8.29 -22.53
CA ASP A 91 -0.93 9.75 -22.56
C ASP A 91 -0.88 10.35 -21.14
N LYS A 92 -0.72 11.68 -21.04
CA LYS A 92 -0.64 12.37 -19.74
C LYS A 92 -1.94 12.32 -18.92
N LYS A 93 -3.10 12.33 -19.57
CA LYS A 93 -4.39 12.34 -18.88
C LYS A 93 -4.65 10.99 -18.22
N SER A 94 -4.42 9.91 -18.98
CA SER A 94 -4.46 8.53 -18.49
C SER A 94 -3.41 8.26 -17.40
N ALA A 95 -2.22 8.86 -17.49
CA ALA A 95 -1.24 8.80 -16.40
C ALA A 95 -1.80 9.42 -15.10
N LYS A 96 -2.34 10.63 -15.18
CA LYS A 96 -2.89 11.31 -14.00
C LYS A 96 -4.04 10.52 -13.39
N ASP A 97 -5.00 10.09 -14.20
CA ASP A 97 -6.16 9.30 -13.76
C ASP A 97 -5.72 7.96 -13.11
N LEU A 98 -4.71 7.30 -13.69
CA LEU A 98 -4.13 6.08 -13.12
C LEU A 98 -3.42 6.33 -11.78
N GLY A 99 -2.72 7.45 -11.65
CA GLY A 99 -2.06 7.87 -10.42
C GLY A 99 -3.07 8.06 -9.28
N HIS A 100 -4.16 8.79 -9.53
CA HIS A 100 -5.25 8.98 -8.56
C HIS A 100 -5.87 7.64 -8.14
N LYS A 101 -6.08 6.74 -9.11
CA LYS A 101 -6.55 5.39 -8.80
C LYS A 101 -5.60 4.66 -7.85
N TYR A 102 -4.30 4.68 -8.11
CA TYR A 102 -3.31 4.04 -7.23
C TYR A 102 -3.29 4.67 -5.84
N PHE A 103 -3.43 5.99 -5.76
CA PHE A 103 -3.53 6.72 -4.50
C PHE A 103 -4.73 6.26 -3.69
N HIS A 104 -5.92 6.25 -4.28
CA HIS A 104 -7.14 5.80 -3.62
C HIS A 104 -7.12 4.31 -3.27
N ASP A 105 -6.49 3.46 -4.09
CA ASP A 105 -6.32 2.04 -3.77
C ASP A 105 -5.45 1.87 -2.50
N LEU A 106 -4.35 2.62 -2.38
CA LEU A 106 -3.49 2.65 -1.19
C LEU A 106 -4.23 3.21 0.04
N LEU A 107 -4.98 4.30 -0.13
CA LEU A 107 -5.80 4.91 0.93
C LEU A 107 -6.87 3.93 1.43
N SER A 108 -7.58 3.25 0.52
CA SER A 108 -8.60 2.25 0.87
C SER A 108 -8.03 1.08 1.67
N LYS A 109 -6.74 0.78 1.47
CA LYS A 109 -5.98 -0.27 2.17
C LYS A 109 -5.25 0.24 3.42
N SER A 110 -5.51 1.48 3.82
CA SER A 110 -4.94 2.13 5.02
C SER A 110 -3.41 2.28 5.00
N PHE A 111 -2.83 2.45 3.81
CA PHE A 111 -1.41 2.82 3.66
C PHE A 111 -1.17 4.33 3.80
N PHE A 112 -2.20 5.13 3.53
CA PHE A 112 -2.24 6.57 3.80
C PHE A 112 -3.25 6.87 4.92
N GLN A 113 -3.08 7.99 5.61
CA GLN A 113 -3.90 8.43 6.75
C GLN A 113 -4.48 9.80 6.50
#